data_AF-A0AAU9WS77-F1
#
_entry.id   AF-A0AAU9WS77-F1
#
_cell.length_a   1.000
_cell.length_b   1.000
_cell.length_c   1.000
_cell.angle_alpha   90.00
_cell.angle_beta   90.00
_cell.angle_gamma   90.00
#
_symmetry.space_group_name_H-M   'P 1'
#
loop_
_entity.id
_entity.type
_entity.pdbx_description
1 polymer ?
#
loop_
_entity_poly.entity_id
_entity_poly.type
_entity_poly.pdbx_seq_one_letter_code
_entity_poly.pdbx_strand_id
1 'polypeptide(L)'
;MESDADEENVNRKRKNDLEADERKHSTISQESNDQDTESIGHEEIDDHEVLSENTINDDVDEDIDLNAELLSWLYRVGIKVHHDLKSMPGHDSIGDISQESAEKIIPDSLFTLVKLLCVGHQDDDGEDESSCKTSVLSICQDILFAASRGRKLTPKHVGLGLTIHQATRSKELVQLLYSAGHCVSYETVLRIDNTIASDVLEKYKDNGNVFVPQNFCEESTTEYTRYAVDNIDINEETLSGMGTFHATQVAAFRRKEEGEDVGTEVLVSPKLVRRMDAELPKQIHELEEIVVKKKPEPVNQEAKEDWPELQKIPGWSGFNQLTTDKEQPEVTIVGPLPIVNAPAHEYETLWTVLRRCQAMTALRGGIYTVVTMDEGLYNKAKMLQWEKTEHLKNVVLVLGGFHTQMTFSKVIGQFLESSGISDIWVESEIFGETTAGNILRGKMWNRVIRAHKLTYEAL
;
A
#
# COMPACT_ATOMS: atom_id res chain seq x y z
N MET A 1 -58.56 -13.73 1.94
CA MET A 1 -58.86 -12.29 1.86
C MET A 1 -57.73 -11.41 2.36
N GLU A 2 -56.78 -11.89 3.18
CA GLU A 2 -55.51 -11.17 3.46
C GLU A 2 -54.33 -11.64 2.58
N SER A 3 -54.46 -12.76 1.87
CA SER A 3 -53.43 -13.31 0.97
C SER A 3 -53.16 -12.48 -0.28
N ASP A 4 -54.18 -11.81 -0.81
CA ASP A 4 -54.15 -11.28 -2.18
C ASP A 4 -53.60 -9.84 -2.21
N ALA A 5 -53.54 -9.17 -1.05
CA ALA A 5 -53.04 -7.80 -0.89
C ALA A 5 -51.50 -7.73 -0.87
N ASP A 6 -50.82 -8.76 -0.34
CA ASP A 6 -49.36 -8.82 -0.33
C ASP A 6 -48.79 -9.08 -1.74
N GLU A 7 -49.46 -9.91 -2.55
CA GLU A 7 -49.04 -10.20 -3.92
C GLU A 7 -49.20 -8.99 -4.85
N GLU A 8 -50.22 -8.15 -4.63
CA GLU A 8 -50.39 -6.88 -5.35
C GLU A 8 -49.30 -5.85 -4.96
N ASN A 9 -48.89 -5.82 -3.67
CA ASN A 9 -47.81 -4.95 -3.19
C ASN A 9 -46.43 -5.36 -3.72
N VAL A 10 -46.12 -6.67 -3.74
CA VAL A 10 -44.86 -7.19 -4.29
C VAL A 10 -44.75 -6.88 -5.79
N ASN A 11 -45.85 -7.02 -6.54
CA ASN A 11 -45.89 -6.68 -7.96
C ASN A 11 -45.79 -5.17 -8.22
N ARG A 12 -46.40 -4.31 -7.39
CA ARG A 12 -46.20 -2.85 -7.46
C ARG A 12 -44.73 -2.47 -7.23
N LYS A 13 -44.07 -3.07 -6.24
CA LYS A 13 -42.66 -2.78 -5.95
C LYS A 13 -41.76 -3.15 -7.13
N ARG A 14 -41.89 -4.37 -7.66
CA ARG A 14 -41.15 -4.82 -8.86
C ARG A 14 -41.37 -3.93 -10.08
N LYS A 15 -42.59 -3.42 -10.28
CA LYS A 15 -42.87 -2.50 -11.40
C LYS A 15 -42.19 -1.14 -11.22
N ASN A 16 -42.21 -0.59 -10.01
CA ASN A 16 -41.52 0.67 -9.71
C ASN A 16 -40.00 0.55 -9.84
N ASP A 17 -39.42 -0.59 -9.45
CA ASP A 17 -37.98 -0.85 -9.57
C ASP A 17 -37.56 -0.95 -11.06
N LEU A 18 -38.37 -1.58 -11.92
CA LEU A 18 -38.15 -1.63 -13.37
C LEU A 18 -38.29 -0.25 -14.05
N GLU A 19 -39.33 0.52 -13.71
CA GLU A 19 -39.51 1.89 -14.24
C GLU A 19 -38.39 2.86 -13.75
N ALA A 20 -37.68 2.53 -12.67
CA ALA A 20 -36.54 3.30 -12.18
C ALA A 20 -35.24 3.00 -12.96
N ASP A 21 -34.98 1.74 -13.32
CA ASP A 21 -33.81 1.39 -14.14
C ASP A 21 -33.95 1.80 -15.61
N GLU A 22 -35.17 1.77 -16.19
CA GLU A 22 -35.40 2.36 -17.53
C GLU A 22 -35.09 3.87 -17.55
N ARG A 23 -35.40 4.59 -16.47
CA ARG A 23 -35.04 6.02 -16.36
C ARG A 23 -33.53 6.25 -16.22
N LYS A 24 -32.80 5.40 -15.49
CA LYS A 24 -31.32 5.49 -15.43
C LYS A 24 -30.69 5.23 -16.79
N HIS A 25 -31.13 4.20 -17.51
CA HIS A 25 -30.64 3.92 -18.86
C HIS A 25 -31.00 5.04 -19.85
N SER A 26 -32.18 5.65 -19.73
CA SER A 26 -32.57 6.85 -20.49
C SER A 26 -31.63 8.03 -20.23
N THR A 27 -31.24 8.30 -18.97
CA THR A 27 -30.34 9.42 -18.64
C THR A 27 -28.94 9.20 -19.18
N ILE A 28 -28.38 7.99 -19.00
CA ILE A 28 -27.05 7.62 -19.52
C ILE A 28 -27.00 7.73 -21.06
N SER A 29 -28.13 7.49 -21.74
CA SER A 29 -28.23 7.60 -23.21
C SER A 29 -28.30 9.04 -23.73
N GLN A 30 -28.43 10.05 -22.86
CA GLN A 30 -28.50 11.48 -23.26
C GLN A 30 -27.23 12.28 -22.96
N GLU A 31 -26.29 11.75 -22.16
CA GLU A 31 -25.01 12.42 -21.85
C GLU A 31 -23.87 12.06 -22.80
N SER A 32 -24.09 11.15 -23.77
CA SER A 32 -23.05 10.65 -24.68
C SER A 32 -23.10 11.21 -26.10
N ASN A 33 -23.74 12.38 -26.32
CA ASN A 33 -24.05 12.86 -27.67
C ASN A 33 -23.80 14.37 -27.89
N ASP A 34 -22.65 14.86 -27.42
CA ASP A 34 -22.02 16.11 -27.85
C ASP A 34 -20.52 15.85 -28.14
N GLN A 35 -20.20 15.56 -29.39
CA GLN A 35 -18.85 15.71 -29.95
C GLN A 35 -18.96 16.27 -31.37
N ASP A 36 -18.41 17.47 -31.55
CA ASP A 36 -18.42 18.20 -32.82
C ASP A 36 -17.64 17.46 -33.91
N THR A 37 -18.30 17.23 -35.05
CA THR A 37 -17.68 16.73 -36.27
C THR A 37 -17.41 17.89 -37.22
N GLU A 38 -16.16 18.36 -37.31
CA GLU A 38 -15.74 19.21 -38.44
C GLU A 38 -15.26 18.37 -39.62
N SER A 39 -15.78 18.71 -40.81
CA SER A 39 -15.69 17.91 -42.02
C SER A 39 -14.47 18.26 -42.88
N ILE A 40 -13.71 17.25 -43.30
CA ILE A 40 -12.75 17.38 -44.41
C ILE A 40 -13.50 17.29 -45.73
N GLY A 41 -13.50 18.38 -46.50
CA GLY A 41 -13.97 18.41 -47.90
C GLY A 41 -12.80 18.34 -48.88
N HIS A 42 -12.95 17.55 -49.94
CA HIS A 42 -12.02 17.44 -51.06
C HIS A 42 -12.39 18.42 -52.19
N GLU A 43 -11.38 18.95 -52.89
CA GLU A 43 -11.34 19.44 -54.30
C GLU A 43 -10.06 20.28 -54.45
N GLU A 44 -9.35 20.40 -55.58
CA GLU A 44 -9.20 19.55 -56.77
C GLU A 44 -7.83 19.92 -57.41
N ILE A 45 -7.35 19.17 -58.41
CA ILE A 45 -6.08 19.46 -59.12
C ILE A 45 -6.39 20.22 -60.41
N ASP A 46 -5.65 21.30 -60.72
CA ASP A 46 -5.27 21.57 -62.12
C ASP A 46 -3.98 22.40 -62.25
N ASP A 47 -3.27 22.18 -63.36
CA ASP A 47 -2.02 22.84 -63.73
C ASP A 47 -2.26 24.16 -64.49
N HIS A 48 -1.32 25.12 -64.46
CA HIS A 48 -0.84 25.80 -65.69
C HIS A 48 0.36 26.74 -65.46
N GLU A 49 1.18 26.78 -66.50
CA GLU A 49 2.41 27.54 -66.75
C GLU A 49 2.37 29.07 -66.48
N VAL A 50 3.54 29.68 -66.23
CA VAL A 50 4.32 30.46 -67.24
C VAL A 50 5.67 30.93 -66.68
N LEU A 51 6.69 30.93 -67.55
CA LEU A 51 8.08 31.32 -67.29
C LEU A 51 8.31 32.84 -67.30
N SER A 52 9.25 33.36 -66.49
CA SER A 52 10.09 34.51 -66.89
C SER A 52 11.44 34.59 -66.14
N GLU A 53 12.47 34.14 -66.84
CA GLU A 53 13.91 34.49 -66.80
C GLU A 53 14.55 35.40 -65.72
N ASN A 54 15.69 34.90 -65.23
CA ASN A 54 16.98 35.58 -65.06
C ASN A 54 17.14 36.76 -64.06
N THR A 55 17.88 36.50 -62.98
CA THR A 55 19.22 37.11 -62.84
C THR A 55 20.16 36.12 -62.14
N ILE A 56 21.32 35.83 -62.74
CA ILE A 56 22.40 35.09 -62.10
C ILE A 56 23.21 36.08 -61.26
N ASN A 57 23.37 35.80 -59.97
CA ASN A 57 24.55 36.22 -59.21
C ASN A 57 25.22 34.95 -58.70
N ASP A 58 26.34 34.59 -59.33
CA ASP A 58 27.27 33.60 -58.79
C ASP A 58 28.04 34.27 -57.65
N ASP A 59 27.67 33.95 -56.40
CA ASP A 59 28.60 33.99 -55.27
C ASP A 59 28.70 32.56 -54.73
N VAL A 60 29.76 31.86 -55.16
CA VAL A 60 30.11 30.53 -54.67
C VAL A 60 30.95 30.71 -53.41
N ASP A 61 30.35 30.48 -52.24
CA ASP A 61 31.08 30.26 -50.99
C ASP A 61 30.50 29.07 -50.22
N GLU A 62 31.23 27.94 -50.32
CA GLU A 62 31.33 26.87 -49.33
C GLU A 62 30.04 26.29 -48.70
N ASP A 63 29.31 25.47 -49.47
CA ASP A 63 28.65 24.27 -48.94
C ASP A 63 29.71 23.25 -48.45
N ILE A 64 30.41 23.59 -47.37
CA ILE A 64 31.06 22.58 -46.53
C ILE A 64 29.93 21.79 -45.89
N ASP A 65 29.96 20.47 -46.09
CA ASP A 65 28.94 19.50 -45.70
C ASP A 65 28.70 19.48 -44.18
N LEU A 66 27.91 20.45 -43.69
CA LEU A 66 27.45 20.57 -42.31
C LEU A 66 26.79 19.26 -41.83
N ASN A 67 26.19 18.51 -42.76
CA ASN A 67 25.54 17.25 -42.51
C ASN A 67 26.57 16.17 -42.16
N ALA A 68 27.62 15.99 -42.96
CA ALA A 68 28.68 15.00 -42.69
C ALA A 68 29.46 15.26 -41.39
N GLU A 69 29.78 16.52 -41.06
CA GLU A 69 30.46 16.80 -39.79
C GLU A 69 29.52 16.58 -38.59
N LEU A 70 28.27 17.06 -38.65
CA LEU A 70 27.27 16.81 -37.61
C LEU A 70 27.02 15.31 -37.41
N LEU A 71 26.86 14.55 -38.49
CA LEU A 71 26.69 13.09 -38.45
C LEU A 71 27.93 12.39 -37.85
N SER A 72 29.14 12.89 -38.11
CA SER A 72 30.38 12.40 -37.49
C SER A 72 30.40 12.63 -35.98
N TRP A 73 29.96 13.81 -35.51
CA TRP A 73 29.81 14.09 -34.08
C TRP A 73 28.73 13.23 -33.42
N LEU A 74 27.55 13.11 -34.03
CA LEU A 74 26.46 12.24 -33.55
C LEU A 74 26.90 10.77 -33.48
N TYR A 75 27.66 10.28 -34.48
CA TYR A 75 28.21 8.93 -34.48
C TYR A 75 29.23 8.72 -33.36
N ARG A 76 30.12 9.69 -33.10
CA ARG A 76 31.08 9.65 -31.98
C ARG A 76 30.38 9.61 -30.63
N VAL A 77 29.35 10.45 -30.43
CA VAL A 77 28.52 10.46 -29.21
C VAL A 77 27.80 9.12 -29.06
N GLY A 78 27.17 8.62 -30.12
CA GLY A 78 26.48 7.32 -30.13
C GLY A 78 27.40 6.16 -29.77
N ILE A 79 28.63 6.12 -30.31
CA ILE A 79 29.64 5.11 -29.93
C ILE A 79 30.04 5.26 -28.47
N LYS A 80 30.31 6.48 -27.98
CA LYS A 80 30.74 6.72 -26.60
C LYS A 80 29.66 6.29 -25.61
N VAL A 81 28.42 6.72 -25.80
CA VAL A 81 27.26 6.30 -25.00
C VAL A 81 27.05 4.78 -25.07
N HIS A 82 27.12 4.17 -26.27
CA HIS A 82 26.95 2.72 -26.40
C HIS A 82 28.11 1.90 -25.79
N HIS A 83 29.32 2.45 -25.73
CA HIS A 83 30.45 1.87 -25.01
C HIS A 83 30.20 1.94 -23.49
N ASP A 84 29.82 3.10 -22.98
CA ASP A 84 29.58 3.31 -21.54
C ASP A 84 28.41 2.45 -21.04
N LEU A 85 27.35 2.31 -21.85
CA LEU A 85 26.25 1.38 -21.62
C LEU A 85 26.66 -0.09 -21.61
N LYS A 86 27.79 -0.48 -22.22
CA LYS A 86 28.33 -1.83 -22.10
C LYS A 86 29.06 -2.02 -20.77
N SER A 87 29.79 -1.02 -20.27
CA SER A 87 30.52 -1.12 -19.00
C SER A 87 29.65 -1.08 -17.75
N MET A 88 28.49 -0.41 -17.75
CA MET A 88 27.64 -0.34 -16.55
C MET A 88 27.13 -1.73 -16.10
N PRO A 89 26.95 -1.99 -14.79
CA PRO A 89 26.22 -3.16 -14.34
C PRO A 89 24.74 -3.12 -14.78
N GLY A 90 24.03 -4.23 -14.61
CA GLY A 90 22.56 -4.21 -14.58
C GLY A 90 22.08 -4.13 -13.13
N HIS A 91 20.81 -3.81 -12.93
CA HIS A 91 20.17 -3.97 -11.63
C HIS A 91 19.99 -5.46 -11.32
N ASP A 92 20.40 -5.88 -10.12
CA ASP A 92 20.40 -7.26 -9.65
C ASP A 92 19.75 -7.44 -8.26
N SER A 93 19.43 -6.36 -7.55
CA SER A 93 18.61 -6.35 -6.34
C SER A 93 17.12 -6.31 -6.66
N ILE A 94 16.30 -6.84 -5.75
CA ILE A 94 14.83 -6.71 -5.74
C ILE A 94 14.40 -5.67 -4.70
N GLY A 95 15.26 -5.35 -3.72
CA GLY A 95 14.94 -4.52 -2.56
C GLY A 95 15.19 -3.02 -2.74
N ASP A 96 16.15 -2.64 -3.62
CA ASP A 96 16.49 -1.23 -3.91
C ASP A 96 15.83 -0.77 -5.22
N ILE A 97 14.50 -0.71 -5.28
CA ILE A 97 13.77 -0.11 -6.43
C ILE A 97 13.55 1.38 -6.15
N SER A 98 14.63 2.15 -6.24
CA SER A 98 14.68 3.58 -5.90
C SER A 98 15.19 4.46 -7.05
N GLN A 99 15.04 5.78 -6.94
CA GLN A 99 15.66 6.70 -7.90
C GLN A 99 17.20 6.61 -7.82
N GLU A 100 17.76 6.51 -6.62
CA GLU A 100 19.21 6.33 -6.40
C GLU A 100 19.74 5.07 -7.07
N SER A 101 19.02 3.95 -7.00
CA SER A 101 19.37 2.70 -7.68
C SER A 101 19.43 2.84 -9.21
N ALA A 102 18.59 3.71 -9.78
CA ALA A 102 18.61 4.00 -11.21
C ALA A 102 19.82 4.88 -11.57
N GLU A 103 20.12 5.89 -10.75
CA GLU A 103 21.30 6.75 -10.92
C GLU A 103 22.61 5.95 -10.86
N LYS A 104 22.73 4.94 -9.98
CA LYS A 104 23.90 4.04 -9.89
C LYS A 104 24.18 3.23 -11.18
N ILE A 105 23.18 2.96 -12.02
CA ILE A 105 23.33 2.09 -13.22
C ILE A 105 23.31 2.84 -14.56
N ILE A 106 22.89 4.11 -14.58
CA ILE A 106 22.88 4.94 -15.79
C ILE A 106 24.23 5.67 -15.90
N PRO A 107 24.94 5.61 -17.04
CA PRO A 107 26.17 6.38 -17.21
C PRO A 107 25.85 7.86 -17.45
N ASP A 108 26.65 8.77 -16.86
CA ASP A 108 26.50 10.23 -17.01
C ASP A 108 26.37 10.66 -18.46
N SER A 109 27.13 10.03 -19.37
CA SER A 109 27.09 10.32 -20.81
C SER A 109 25.72 10.06 -21.45
N LEU A 110 24.96 9.07 -20.98
CA LEU A 110 23.57 8.87 -21.40
C LEU A 110 22.65 9.89 -20.73
N PHE A 111 22.78 10.10 -19.41
CA PHE A 111 21.93 11.02 -18.66
C PHE A 111 22.02 12.45 -19.21
N THR A 112 23.23 12.96 -19.44
CA THR A 112 23.45 14.29 -20.03
C THR A 112 22.86 14.38 -21.44
N LEU A 113 23.05 13.36 -22.29
CA LEU A 113 22.48 13.35 -23.64
C LEU A 113 20.95 13.38 -23.61
N VAL A 114 20.30 12.58 -22.77
CA VAL A 114 18.84 12.56 -22.66
C VAL A 114 18.31 13.84 -22.02
N LYS A 115 18.97 14.42 -21.01
CA LYS A 115 18.62 15.74 -20.45
C LYS A 115 18.64 16.82 -21.53
N LEU A 116 19.70 16.86 -22.35
CA LEU A 116 19.81 17.79 -23.49
C LEU A 116 18.74 17.55 -24.57
N LEU A 117 18.31 16.30 -24.80
CA LEU A 117 17.23 15.99 -25.75
C LEU A 117 15.83 16.36 -25.22
N CYS A 118 15.61 16.27 -23.91
CA CYS A 118 14.32 16.56 -23.28
C CYS A 118 14.09 18.05 -22.97
N VAL A 119 15.14 18.77 -22.56
CA VAL A 119 15.06 20.17 -22.08
C VAL A 119 15.72 21.15 -23.06
N GLY A 120 16.59 20.66 -23.95
CA GLY A 120 17.46 21.50 -24.77
C GLY A 120 18.64 22.06 -23.97
N HIS A 121 19.22 23.14 -24.50
CA HIS A 121 20.23 23.93 -23.80
C HIS A 121 19.56 25.20 -23.27
N GLN A 122 18.93 25.07 -22.10
CA GLN A 122 18.43 26.21 -21.33
C GLN A 122 19.43 26.54 -20.22
N ASP A 123 19.75 27.82 -20.08
CA ASP A 123 20.35 28.34 -18.86
C ASP A 123 19.32 28.24 -17.71
N ASP A 124 19.82 28.08 -16.48
CA ASP A 124 19.10 27.51 -15.33
C ASP A 124 18.05 28.44 -14.68
N ASP A 125 16.95 28.71 -15.40
CA ASP A 125 15.84 29.58 -14.97
C ASP A 125 14.64 28.80 -14.38
N GLY A 126 14.91 27.92 -13.40
CA GLY A 126 13.97 27.67 -12.30
C GLY A 126 12.78 26.71 -12.48
N GLU A 127 12.85 25.73 -13.39
CA GLU A 127 11.93 24.57 -13.33
C GLU A 127 12.28 23.62 -12.16
N ASP A 128 11.29 22.86 -11.66
CA ASP A 128 11.48 21.83 -10.62
C ASP A 128 12.44 20.72 -11.09
N GLU A 129 13.72 20.86 -10.77
CA GLU A 129 14.82 19.96 -11.19
C GLU A 129 14.51 18.47 -10.94
N SER A 130 13.77 18.19 -9.86
CA SER A 130 13.29 16.86 -9.46
C SER A 130 12.37 16.19 -10.50
N SER A 131 11.41 16.93 -11.08
CA SER A 131 10.43 16.40 -12.03
C SER A 131 11.09 16.06 -13.37
N CYS A 132 11.96 16.95 -13.84
CA CYS A 132 12.79 16.74 -15.03
C CYS A 132 13.70 15.51 -14.86
N LYS A 133 14.42 15.42 -13.74
CA LYS A 133 15.34 14.30 -13.43
C LYS A 133 14.64 12.94 -13.48
N THR A 134 13.42 12.84 -12.95
CA THR A 134 12.60 11.62 -12.96
C THR A 134 12.28 11.16 -14.39
N SER A 135 11.85 12.09 -15.25
CA SER A 135 11.51 11.81 -16.64
C SER A 135 12.73 11.38 -17.47
N VAL A 136 13.87 12.06 -17.30
CA VAL A 136 15.14 11.71 -17.94
C VAL A 136 15.61 10.31 -17.51
N LEU A 137 15.60 10.00 -16.20
CA LEU A 137 15.98 8.67 -15.69
C LEU A 137 15.05 7.55 -16.20
N SER A 138 13.77 7.84 -16.42
CA SER A 138 12.81 6.89 -16.99
C SER A 138 13.20 6.49 -18.41
N ILE A 139 13.58 7.45 -19.25
CA ILE A 139 14.02 7.22 -20.64
C ILE A 139 15.40 6.55 -20.68
N CYS A 140 16.34 6.98 -19.84
CA CYS A 140 17.67 6.38 -19.76
C CYS A 140 17.62 4.88 -19.46
N GLN A 141 16.70 4.47 -18.58
CA GLN A 141 16.49 3.05 -18.24
C GLN A 141 15.95 2.23 -19.42
N ASP A 142 15.04 2.78 -20.22
CA ASP A 142 14.53 2.12 -21.43
C ASP A 142 15.65 1.92 -22.45
N ILE A 143 16.49 2.95 -22.65
CA ILE A 143 17.66 2.87 -23.53
C ILE A 143 18.65 1.80 -23.04
N LEU A 144 18.96 1.75 -21.73
CA LEU A 144 19.84 0.72 -21.15
C LEU A 144 19.25 -0.70 -21.32
N PHE A 145 17.97 -0.88 -21.01
CA PHE A 145 17.29 -2.17 -21.12
C PHE A 145 17.26 -2.66 -22.58
N ALA A 146 16.85 -1.79 -23.52
CA ALA A 146 16.81 -2.07 -24.95
C ALA A 146 18.20 -2.36 -25.54
N ALA A 147 19.20 -1.50 -25.26
CA ALA A 147 20.59 -1.70 -25.71
C ALA A 147 21.21 -3.00 -25.16
N SER A 148 20.82 -3.42 -23.96
CA SER A 148 21.23 -4.71 -23.40
C SER A 148 20.50 -5.91 -24.01
N ARG A 149 19.35 -5.70 -24.69
CA ARG A 149 18.37 -6.71 -25.10
C ARG A 149 17.76 -7.45 -23.90
N GLY A 150 17.35 -6.73 -22.87
CA GLY A 150 16.77 -7.30 -21.63
C GLY A 150 17.72 -8.22 -20.85
N ARG A 151 19.03 -7.99 -20.97
CA ARG A 151 20.07 -8.71 -20.20
C ARG A 151 20.48 -7.96 -18.95
N LYS A 152 20.52 -6.63 -19.00
CA LYS A 152 20.65 -5.75 -17.84
C LYS A 152 19.25 -5.34 -17.44
N LEU A 153 18.82 -5.70 -16.25
CA LEU A 153 17.56 -5.22 -15.69
C LEU A 153 17.74 -3.77 -15.23
N THR A 154 16.64 -3.05 -15.02
CA THR A 154 16.65 -1.73 -14.39
C THR A 154 15.53 -1.66 -13.34
N PRO A 155 15.63 -0.75 -12.35
CA PRO A 155 14.59 -0.55 -11.34
C PRO A 155 13.21 -0.33 -11.94
N LYS A 156 13.08 0.53 -12.97
CA LYS A 156 11.84 0.75 -13.74
C LYS A 156 11.26 -0.55 -14.29
N HIS A 157 12.07 -1.35 -15.00
CA HIS A 157 11.56 -2.55 -15.67
C HIS A 157 11.12 -3.63 -14.70
N VAL A 158 11.88 -3.80 -13.61
CA VAL A 158 11.59 -4.75 -12.54
C VAL A 158 10.37 -4.30 -11.75
N GLY A 159 10.38 -3.05 -11.26
CA GLY A 159 9.31 -2.45 -10.49
C GLY A 159 7.98 -2.42 -11.23
N LEU A 160 7.93 -1.97 -12.49
CA LEU A 160 6.69 -1.98 -13.28
C LEU A 160 6.18 -3.41 -13.47
N GLY A 161 7.06 -4.37 -13.80
CA GLY A 161 6.66 -5.78 -13.97
C GLY A 161 6.04 -6.39 -12.72
N LEU A 162 6.67 -6.17 -11.56
CA LEU A 162 6.20 -6.65 -10.26
C LEU A 162 4.90 -5.94 -9.84
N THR A 163 4.86 -4.61 -9.85
CA THR A 163 3.71 -3.81 -9.41
C THR A 163 2.46 -4.12 -10.23
N ILE A 164 2.58 -4.21 -11.56
CA ILE A 164 1.45 -4.54 -12.44
C ILE A 164 0.97 -5.97 -12.22
N HIS A 165 1.88 -6.94 -12.04
CA HIS A 165 1.51 -8.30 -11.67
C HIS A 165 0.82 -8.36 -10.31
N GLN A 166 1.32 -7.63 -9.31
CA GLN A 166 0.77 -7.60 -7.96
C GLN A 166 -0.64 -6.98 -7.93
N ALA A 167 -0.85 -5.88 -8.65
CA ALA A 167 -2.11 -5.15 -8.69
C ALA A 167 -3.19 -5.85 -9.52
N THR A 168 -2.82 -6.52 -10.62
CA THR A 168 -3.81 -7.05 -11.60
C THR A 168 -3.88 -8.57 -11.66
N ARG A 169 -2.82 -9.28 -11.25
CA ARG A 169 -2.63 -10.73 -11.42
C ARG A 169 -2.75 -11.23 -12.88
N SER A 170 -2.81 -10.34 -13.86
CA SER A 170 -2.90 -10.70 -15.28
C SER A 170 -1.53 -10.90 -15.90
N LYS A 171 -1.33 -12.07 -16.52
CA LYS A 171 -0.17 -12.36 -17.36
C LYS A 171 -0.21 -11.53 -18.64
N GLU A 172 -1.39 -11.33 -19.20
CA GLU A 172 -1.65 -10.65 -20.47
C GLU A 172 -1.21 -9.18 -20.40
N LEU A 173 -1.55 -8.48 -19.31
CA LEU A 173 -1.16 -7.08 -19.10
C LEU A 173 0.36 -6.93 -18.94
N VAL A 174 0.99 -7.81 -18.14
CA VAL A 174 2.47 -7.84 -18.01
C VAL A 174 3.12 -8.13 -19.37
N GLN A 175 2.56 -9.05 -20.15
CA GLN A 175 3.12 -9.46 -21.44
C GLN A 175 2.91 -8.40 -22.54
N LEU A 176 1.83 -7.61 -22.48
CA LEU A 176 1.60 -6.44 -23.33
C LEU A 176 2.66 -5.36 -23.08
N LEU A 177 2.90 -5.00 -21.81
CA LEU A 177 3.87 -3.97 -21.45
C LEU A 177 5.33 -4.43 -21.65
N TYR A 178 5.59 -5.73 -21.52
CA TYR A 178 6.87 -6.33 -21.92
C TYR A 178 7.07 -6.21 -23.45
N SER A 179 6.03 -6.44 -24.24
CA SER A 179 6.08 -6.31 -25.70
C SER A 179 6.24 -4.85 -26.16
N ALA A 180 5.73 -3.89 -25.39
CA ALA A 180 6.00 -2.47 -25.55
C ALA A 180 7.41 -2.04 -25.06
N GLY A 181 8.13 -2.92 -24.37
CA GLY A 181 9.49 -2.65 -23.89
C GLY A 181 9.57 -1.84 -22.59
N HIS A 182 8.51 -1.80 -21.77
CA HIS A 182 8.47 -0.98 -20.54
C HIS A 182 8.70 -1.76 -19.24
N CYS A 183 8.63 -3.10 -19.26
CA CYS A 183 8.85 -3.93 -18.07
C CYS A 183 9.64 -5.20 -18.38
N VAL A 184 9.93 -6.01 -17.35
CA VAL A 184 10.49 -7.36 -17.51
C VAL A 184 9.44 -8.37 -17.97
N SER A 185 9.87 -9.49 -18.57
CA SER A 185 8.96 -10.55 -18.99
C SER A 185 8.22 -11.18 -17.80
N TYR A 186 7.01 -11.69 -18.02
CA TYR A 186 6.23 -12.41 -17.00
C TYR A 186 7.00 -13.59 -16.38
N GLU A 187 7.80 -14.31 -17.17
CA GLU A 187 8.72 -15.35 -16.66
C GLU A 187 9.77 -14.79 -15.69
N THR A 188 10.26 -13.57 -15.93
CA THR A 188 11.18 -12.89 -15.01
C THR A 188 10.49 -12.40 -13.75
N VAL A 189 9.23 -11.92 -13.83
CA VAL A 189 8.40 -11.62 -12.66
C VAL A 189 8.26 -12.87 -11.79
N LEU A 190 7.81 -13.99 -12.35
CA LEU A 190 7.68 -15.25 -11.60
C LEU A 190 9.02 -15.79 -11.05
N ARG A 191 10.15 -15.57 -11.74
CA ARG A 191 11.48 -15.93 -11.21
C ARG A 191 11.86 -15.04 -10.01
N ILE A 192 11.49 -13.77 -10.02
CA ILE A 192 11.71 -12.85 -8.91
C ILE A 192 10.82 -13.24 -7.72
N ASP A 193 9.52 -13.43 -7.92
CA ASP A 193 8.58 -13.89 -6.88
C ASP A 193 9.09 -15.19 -6.22
N ASN A 194 9.55 -16.16 -7.01
CA ASN A 194 10.15 -17.41 -6.51
C ASN A 194 11.49 -17.21 -5.79
N THR A 195 12.28 -16.19 -6.16
CA THR A 195 13.53 -15.87 -5.46
C THR A 195 13.23 -15.38 -4.05
N ILE A 196 12.29 -14.43 -3.91
CA ILE A 196 11.83 -13.91 -2.62
C ILE A 196 11.26 -15.06 -1.77
N ALA A 197 10.39 -15.90 -2.34
CA ALA A 197 9.82 -17.04 -1.64
C ALA A 197 10.89 -18.05 -1.18
N SER A 198 11.91 -18.32 -2.00
CA SER A 198 12.99 -19.24 -1.64
C SER A 198 13.87 -18.70 -0.52
N ASP A 199 14.27 -17.43 -0.59
CA ASP A 199 15.04 -16.74 0.46
C ASP A 199 14.30 -16.75 1.80
N VAL A 200 13.00 -16.45 1.80
CA VAL A 200 12.13 -16.54 2.98
C VAL A 200 12.08 -17.96 3.55
N LEU A 201 12.00 -18.99 2.70
CA LEU A 201 11.94 -20.40 3.12
C LEU A 201 13.30 -20.95 3.61
N GLU A 202 14.42 -20.42 3.11
CA GLU A 202 15.76 -20.73 3.63
C GLU A 202 15.95 -20.08 5.00
N LYS A 203 15.71 -18.76 5.11
CA LYS A 203 15.72 -18.03 6.40
C LYS A 203 14.78 -18.65 7.43
N TYR A 204 13.59 -19.12 7.05
CA TYR A 204 12.67 -19.82 7.94
C TYR A 204 13.27 -21.09 8.55
N LYS A 205 14.01 -21.88 7.76
CA LYS A 205 14.69 -23.11 8.24
C LYS A 205 15.88 -22.78 9.13
N ASP A 206 16.69 -21.80 8.74
CA ASP A 206 17.86 -21.35 9.52
C ASP A 206 17.45 -20.76 10.87
N ASN A 207 16.31 -20.06 10.92
CA ASN A 207 15.65 -19.57 12.13
C ASN A 207 14.93 -20.68 12.93
N GLY A 208 15.17 -21.98 12.65
CA GLY A 208 14.60 -23.09 13.42
C GLY A 208 13.09 -23.31 13.22
N ASN A 209 12.57 -23.03 12.02
CA ASN A 209 11.14 -23.01 11.67
C ASN A 209 10.34 -21.87 12.33
N VAL A 210 11.00 -20.74 12.60
CA VAL A 210 10.38 -19.48 13.03
C VAL A 210 10.43 -18.48 11.88
N PHE A 211 9.27 -17.93 11.51
CA PHE A 211 9.24 -16.85 10.53
C PHE A 211 9.73 -15.55 11.18
N VAL A 212 10.64 -14.86 10.50
CA VAL A 212 11.11 -13.53 10.86
C VAL A 212 11.03 -12.64 9.62
N PRO A 213 10.35 -11.49 9.65
CA PRO A 213 10.38 -10.52 8.55
C PRO A 213 11.83 -10.09 8.24
N GLN A 214 12.15 -9.87 6.97
CA GLN A 214 13.53 -9.56 6.54
C GLN A 214 14.10 -8.28 7.19
N ASN A 215 13.24 -7.32 7.52
CA ASN A 215 13.59 -6.12 8.27
C ASN A 215 13.74 -6.34 9.79
N PHE A 216 13.80 -7.59 10.26
CA PHE A 216 14.03 -7.99 11.66
C PHE A 216 15.20 -9.01 11.73
N CYS A 217 16.22 -8.87 10.88
CA CYS A 217 17.37 -9.79 10.85
C CYS A 217 18.31 -9.65 12.05
N GLU A 218 18.55 -8.44 12.56
CA GLU A 218 19.51 -8.20 13.65
C GLU A 218 18.92 -8.50 15.04
N GLU A 219 19.79 -8.84 16.00
CA GLU A 219 19.43 -8.92 17.42
C GLU A 219 19.04 -7.53 17.91
N SER A 220 17.88 -7.38 18.54
CA SER A 220 17.47 -6.07 19.04
C SER A 220 18.12 -5.79 20.39
N THR A 221 18.59 -4.56 20.59
CA THR A 221 19.01 -4.09 21.92
C THR A 221 17.82 -3.94 22.89
N THR A 222 16.58 -4.02 22.39
CA THR A 222 15.37 -3.90 23.22
C THR A 222 14.94 -5.25 23.79
N GLU A 223 14.65 -5.27 25.10
CA GLU A 223 14.17 -6.47 25.81
C GLU A 223 12.78 -6.97 25.35
N TYR A 224 12.15 -6.34 24.35
CA TYR A 224 10.80 -6.69 23.92
C TYR A 224 10.54 -6.45 22.43
N THR A 225 9.68 -7.26 21.83
CA THR A 225 9.11 -6.99 20.51
C THR A 225 7.61 -6.72 20.66
N ARG A 226 7.10 -5.69 19.96
CA ARG A 226 5.67 -5.39 19.95
C ARG A 226 5.01 -6.00 18.72
N TYR A 227 3.78 -6.47 18.89
CA TYR A 227 2.93 -6.98 17.83
C TYR A 227 1.56 -6.31 17.89
N ALA A 228 0.90 -6.17 16.76
CA ALA A 228 -0.53 -5.98 16.66
C ALA A 228 -1.13 -7.22 15.98
N VAL A 229 -2.26 -7.70 16.51
CA VAL A 229 -3.01 -8.84 15.98
C VAL A 229 -4.42 -8.38 15.69
N ASP A 230 -4.90 -8.66 14.48
CA ASP A 230 -6.21 -8.20 14.00
C ASP A 230 -6.85 -9.25 13.07
N ASN A 231 -8.16 -9.16 12.88
CA ASN A 231 -8.87 -9.98 11.89
C ASN A 231 -8.64 -9.41 10.48
N ILE A 232 -8.55 -10.32 9.50
CA ILE A 232 -8.88 -10.02 8.11
C ILE A 232 -10.26 -10.62 7.87
N ASP A 233 -11.28 -9.76 7.88
CA ASP A 233 -12.65 -10.12 7.53
C ASP A 233 -12.98 -9.52 6.16
N ILE A 234 -12.95 -10.36 5.11
CA ILE A 234 -13.41 -9.94 3.77
C ILE A 234 -14.89 -10.33 3.65
N ASN A 235 -15.74 -9.32 3.77
CA ASN A 235 -17.17 -9.45 3.56
C ASN A 235 -17.47 -9.63 2.07
N GLU A 236 -17.64 -10.88 1.63
CA GLU A 236 -18.25 -11.17 0.33
C GLU A 236 -19.74 -10.79 0.37
N GLU A 237 -20.25 -10.07 -0.64
CA GLU A 237 -21.66 -9.69 -0.75
C GLU A 237 -22.56 -10.89 -1.15
N THR A 238 -22.57 -11.95 -0.34
CA THR A 238 -23.51 -13.05 -0.52
C THR A 238 -24.81 -12.76 0.23
N LEU A 239 -25.94 -13.07 -0.41
CA LEU A 239 -27.30 -12.92 0.18
C LEU A 239 -27.51 -13.72 1.48
N SER A 240 -26.54 -14.54 1.87
CA SER A 240 -26.58 -15.40 3.05
C SER A 240 -25.60 -15.02 4.16
N GLY A 241 -24.64 -14.13 3.89
CA GLY A 241 -23.49 -13.89 4.77
C GLY A 241 -22.53 -15.08 4.92
N MET A 242 -22.74 -16.19 4.19
CA MET A 242 -21.81 -17.32 4.12
C MET A 242 -20.81 -17.11 2.98
N GLY A 243 -19.59 -17.65 3.12
CA GLY A 243 -18.50 -17.49 2.13
C GLY A 243 -17.48 -16.40 2.50
N THR A 244 -17.72 -15.66 3.59
CA THR A 244 -16.77 -14.65 4.11
C THR A 244 -15.41 -15.27 4.44
N PHE A 245 -14.34 -14.63 3.97
CA PHE A 245 -12.98 -15.02 4.28
C PHE A 245 -12.57 -14.44 5.64
N HIS A 246 -12.30 -15.33 6.59
CA HIS A 246 -11.85 -15.00 7.94
C HIS A 246 -10.41 -15.50 8.15
N ALA A 247 -9.49 -14.56 8.26
CA ALA A 247 -8.09 -14.86 8.58
C ALA A 247 -7.59 -13.94 9.71
N THR A 248 -6.37 -14.20 10.18
CA THR A 248 -5.71 -13.40 11.21
C THR A 248 -4.43 -12.80 10.66
N GLN A 249 -4.27 -11.49 10.80
CA GLN A 249 -3.02 -10.79 10.47
C GLN A 249 -2.25 -10.43 11.73
N VAL A 250 -0.92 -10.47 11.60
CA VAL A 250 0.00 -10.05 12.65
C VAL A 250 1.05 -9.11 12.05
N ALA A 251 1.25 -7.96 12.68
CA ALA A 251 2.34 -7.04 12.35
C ALA A 251 3.29 -6.92 13.55
N ALA A 252 4.58 -7.12 13.33
CA ALA A 252 5.64 -6.86 14.30
C ALA A 252 6.11 -5.40 14.20
N PHE A 253 6.49 -4.83 15.34
CA PHE A 253 6.96 -3.46 15.49
C PHE A 253 8.19 -3.42 16.40
N ARG A 254 9.23 -2.72 15.93
CA ARG A 254 10.38 -2.30 16.75
C ARG A 254 10.83 -0.91 16.33
N ARG A 255 11.68 -0.27 17.13
CA ARG A 255 12.36 0.95 16.69
C ARG A 255 13.54 0.57 15.80
N LYS A 256 13.81 1.40 14.79
CA LYS A 256 15.07 1.37 14.03
C LYS A 256 16.19 1.85 14.95
N GLU A 257 17.33 1.17 14.93
CA GLU A 257 18.52 1.60 15.67
C GLU A 257 19.36 2.58 14.82
N GLU A 258 20.15 3.44 15.46
CA GLU A 258 20.90 4.49 14.76
C GLU A 258 22.03 3.87 13.92
N GLY A 259 22.05 4.19 12.61
CA GLY A 259 23.00 3.60 11.66
C GLY A 259 22.63 2.20 11.14
N GLU A 260 21.51 1.62 11.58
CA GLU A 260 21.06 0.30 11.14
C GLU A 260 20.73 0.25 9.63
N ASP A 261 21.24 -0.75 8.92
CA ASP A 261 20.76 -1.11 7.59
C ASP A 261 19.63 -2.14 7.72
N VAL A 262 18.53 -1.90 7.02
CA VAL A 262 17.29 -2.69 7.19
C VAL A 262 17.35 -3.99 6.35
N GLY A 263 18.42 -4.20 5.57
CA GLY A 263 18.77 -5.49 4.98
C GLY A 263 17.73 -6.02 3.97
N THR A 264 17.00 -5.12 3.32
CA THR A 264 15.89 -5.44 2.41
C THR A 264 16.33 -5.94 1.02
N GLU A 265 17.63 -5.93 0.72
CA GLU A 265 18.13 -6.44 -0.55
C GLU A 265 17.96 -7.97 -0.66
N VAL A 266 17.43 -8.40 -1.80
CA VAL A 266 17.41 -9.81 -2.24
C VAL A 266 17.95 -9.83 -3.66
N LEU A 267 19.02 -10.56 -3.91
CA LEU A 267 19.61 -10.67 -5.24
C LEU A 267 18.77 -11.59 -6.13
N VAL A 268 18.44 -11.14 -7.36
CA VAL A 268 17.63 -11.90 -8.32
C VAL A 268 18.33 -13.20 -8.70
N SER A 269 17.63 -14.34 -8.57
CA SER A 269 18.18 -15.64 -8.96
C SER A 269 18.63 -15.67 -10.44
N PRO A 270 19.79 -16.28 -10.75
CA PRO A 270 20.26 -16.44 -12.13
C PRO A 270 19.22 -17.12 -13.02
N LYS A 271 19.18 -16.73 -14.31
CA LYS A 271 18.25 -17.29 -15.34
C LYS A 271 18.38 -18.81 -15.55
N LEU A 272 19.37 -19.48 -14.94
CA LEU A 272 19.60 -20.92 -15.01
C LEU A 272 18.77 -21.72 -13.98
N VAL A 273 18.21 -21.07 -12.96
CA VAL A 273 17.35 -21.73 -11.95
C VAL A 273 15.99 -22.06 -12.59
N ARG A 274 15.66 -23.35 -12.65
CA ARG A 274 14.46 -23.87 -13.36
C ARG A 274 13.27 -24.24 -12.46
N ARG A 275 13.44 -24.31 -11.13
CA ARG A 275 12.30 -24.54 -10.23
C ARG A 275 11.52 -23.24 -10.09
N MET A 276 10.24 -23.27 -10.41
CA MET A 276 9.30 -22.14 -10.28
C MET A 276 8.19 -22.44 -9.26
N ASP A 277 8.33 -23.54 -8.52
CA ASP A 277 7.40 -23.99 -7.49
C ASP A 277 8.16 -24.09 -6.16
N ALA A 278 7.78 -23.26 -5.19
CA ALA A 278 8.28 -23.31 -3.83
C ALA A 278 7.43 -24.27 -2.98
N GLU A 279 8.02 -25.35 -2.46
CA GLU A 279 7.33 -26.27 -1.54
C GLU A 279 7.22 -25.62 -0.15
N LEU A 280 6.02 -25.14 0.21
CA LEU A 280 5.76 -24.55 1.52
C LEU A 280 5.76 -25.61 2.65
N PRO A 281 6.49 -25.40 3.76
CA PRO A 281 6.37 -26.21 4.97
C PRO A 281 4.94 -26.17 5.53
N LYS A 282 4.36 -27.34 5.80
CA LYS A 282 2.98 -27.45 6.33
C LYS A 282 2.80 -26.71 7.65
N GLN A 283 3.85 -26.68 8.48
CA GLN A 283 3.91 -26.02 9.78
C GLN A 283 3.58 -24.51 9.72
N ILE A 284 3.73 -23.85 8.56
CA ILE A 284 3.35 -22.45 8.38
C ILE A 284 1.81 -22.26 8.46
N HIS A 285 1.04 -23.29 8.09
CA HIS A 285 -0.42 -23.27 8.09
C HIS A 285 -1.06 -24.12 9.20
N GLU A 286 -0.31 -25.00 9.85
CA GLU A 286 -0.81 -25.81 10.97
C GLU A 286 -1.08 -24.92 12.21
N LEU A 287 -2.24 -25.14 12.84
CA LEU A 287 -2.61 -24.58 14.13
C LEU A 287 -2.18 -25.53 15.26
N GLU A 288 -1.74 -24.96 16.39
CA GLU A 288 -1.51 -25.71 17.62
C GLU A 288 -2.85 -25.93 18.35
N GLU A 289 -3.32 -27.18 18.40
CA GLU A 289 -4.55 -27.57 19.14
C GLU A 289 -4.46 -27.18 20.63
N ILE A 290 -5.55 -26.63 21.18
CA ILE A 290 -5.60 -26.24 22.59
C ILE A 290 -6.96 -26.45 23.24
N VAL A 291 -6.99 -27.25 24.30
CA VAL A 291 -8.16 -27.38 25.17
C VAL A 291 -8.21 -26.21 26.16
N VAL A 292 -9.29 -25.43 26.06
CA VAL A 292 -9.64 -24.27 26.91
C VAL A 292 -10.99 -24.51 27.59
N LYS A 293 -11.10 -24.24 28.89
CA LYS A 293 -12.34 -24.40 29.65
C LYS A 293 -13.27 -23.20 29.43
N LYS A 294 -14.16 -23.30 28.43
CA LYS A 294 -15.13 -22.25 28.06
C LYS A 294 -15.90 -21.70 29.27
N LYS A 295 -15.90 -20.36 29.40
CA LYS A 295 -16.95 -19.56 30.06
C LYS A 295 -17.59 -18.67 28.98
N PRO A 296 -18.88 -18.30 29.12
CA PRO A 296 -19.60 -17.57 28.08
C PRO A 296 -19.22 -16.09 28.02
N GLU A 297 -19.16 -15.54 26.81
CA GLU A 297 -18.92 -14.12 26.53
C GLU A 297 -20.22 -13.41 26.11
N PRO A 298 -20.38 -12.11 26.40
CA PRO A 298 -21.52 -11.31 25.97
C PRO A 298 -21.28 -10.60 24.63
N VAL A 299 -22.36 -10.32 23.89
CA VAL A 299 -22.36 -9.70 22.55
C VAL A 299 -22.88 -8.25 22.59
N ASN A 300 -22.42 -7.38 21.69
CA ASN A 300 -22.98 -6.05 21.45
C ASN A 300 -23.03 -5.73 19.94
N GLN A 301 -23.92 -4.80 19.55
CA GLN A 301 -24.16 -4.36 18.16
C GLN A 301 -23.98 -2.83 18.01
N GLU A 302 -23.73 -2.38 16.77
CA GLU A 302 -23.33 -1.02 16.38
C GLU A 302 -24.44 -0.20 15.68
N ALA A 303 -24.22 1.12 15.49
CA ALA A 303 -25.02 2.00 14.63
C ALA A 303 -24.22 3.23 14.13
N LYS A 304 -24.63 3.80 12.99
CA LYS A 304 -23.87 4.73 12.10
C LYS A 304 -23.94 6.24 12.45
N GLU A 305 -23.24 7.04 11.65
CA GLU A 305 -22.62 8.36 11.96
C GLU A 305 -23.03 9.49 10.97
N ASP A 306 -22.75 10.77 11.31
CA ASP A 306 -22.77 11.96 10.42
C ASP A 306 -22.01 13.16 11.09
N TRP A 307 -21.47 14.11 10.28
CA TRP A 307 -20.50 15.19 10.61
C TRP A 307 -21.06 16.62 10.34
N PRO A 308 -20.55 17.75 10.95
CA PRO A 308 -19.14 18.26 10.92
C PRO A 308 -18.65 18.93 12.26
N GLU A 309 -17.62 19.80 12.40
CA GLU A 309 -16.87 20.71 11.50
C GLU A 309 -15.46 21.11 12.07
N LEU A 310 -14.92 22.32 11.78
CA LEU A 310 -13.49 22.71 11.95
C LEU A 310 -12.97 22.80 13.41
N GLN A 311 -11.86 22.11 13.67
CA GLN A 311 -11.13 22.09 14.94
C GLN A 311 -9.99 23.12 14.98
N LYS A 312 -9.94 23.99 16.01
CA LYS A 312 -8.88 25.00 16.20
C LYS A 312 -7.64 24.54 16.98
N ILE A 313 -7.75 23.42 17.72
CA ILE A 313 -6.64 22.80 18.44
C ILE A 313 -5.92 21.87 17.45
N PRO A 314 -4.58 21.82 17.38
CA PRO A 314 -3.89 20.86 16.51
C PRO A 314 -4.40 19.43 16.76
N GLY A 315 -4.61 18.68 15.67
CA GLY A 315 -4.95 17.26 15.75
C GLY A 315 -3.86 16.46 16.46
N TRP A 316 -4.13 15.20 16.80
CA TRP A 316 -3.19 14.34 17.54
C TRP A 316 -1.77 14.37 16.98
N SER A 317 -1.61 14.31 15.65
CA SER A 317 -0.31 14.42 14.98
C SER A 317 0.40 15.76 15.24
N GLY A 318 -0.31 16.88 15.12
CA GLY A 318 0.25 18.22 15.36
C GLY A 318 0.57 18.49 16.83
N PHE A 319 -0.23 17.94 17.76
CA PHE A 319 0.09 17.98 19.19
C PHE A 319 1.39 17.22 19.46
N ASN A 320 1.49 15.96 19.01
CA ASN A 320 2.71 15.16 19.22
C ASN A 320 3.95 15.80 18.57
N GLN A 321 3.81 16.44 17.40
CA GLN A 321 4.89 17.19 16.76
C GLN A 321 5.35 18.38 17.61
N LEU A 322 4.41 19.14 18.19
CA LEU A 322 4.72 20.28 19.08
C LEU A 322 5.31 19.87 20.43
N THR A 323 5.03 18.65 20.91
CA THR A 323 5.55 18.13 22.18
C THR A 323 6.75 17.19 22.03
N THR A 324 7.29 17.03 20.81
CA THR A 324 8.47 16.19 20.58
C THR A 324 9.72 17.04 20.57
N ASP A 325 10.56 16.90 21.60
CA ASP A 325 11.84 17.61 21.74
C ASP A 325 12.94 17.12 20.76
N LYS A 326 12.61 16.18 19.85
CA LYS A 326 13.54 15.59 18.88
C LYS A 326 13.32 16.16 17.49
N GLU A 327 14.37 16.76 16.91
CA GLU A 327 14.36 17.27 15.52
C GLU A 327 14.10 16.17 14.48
N GLN A 328 14.42 14.91 14.81
CA GLN A 328 14.10 13.74 13.97
C GLN A 328 13.29 12.72 14.77
N PRO A 329 12.13 12.25 14.25
CA PRO A 329 11.35 11.21 14.90
C PRO A 329 12.01 9.84 14.77
N GLU A 330 11.96 9.04 15.83
CA GLU A 330 12.46 7.66 15.82
C GLU A 330 11.63 6.78 14.87
N VAL A 331 12.24 6.32 13.78
CA VAL A 331 11.59 5.49 12.77
C VAL A 331 11.18 4.14 13.38
N THR A 332 9.93 3.76 13.17
CA THR A 332 9.41 2.43 13.55
C THR A 332 9.50 1.49 12.37
N ILE A 333 10.14 0.33 12.58
CA ILE A 333 10.21 -0.74 11.59
C ILE A 333 8.97 -1.65 11.78
N VAL A 334 8.25 -1.88 10.69
CA VAL A 334 7.03 -2.68 10.64
C VAL A 334 7.27 -3.92 9.80
N GLY A 335 7.08 -5.10 10.38
CA GLY A 335 7.30 -6.39 9.72
C GLY A 335 6.01 -7.20 9.70
N PRO A 336 5.33 -7.38 8.56
CA PRO A 336 4.18 -8.27 8.48
C PRO A 336 4.62 -9.72 8.69
N LEU A 337 3.90 -10.46 9.53
CA LEU A 337 4.03 -11.91 9.67
C LEU A 337 3.06 -12.60 8.69
N PRO A 338 3.22 -13.92 8.45
CA PRO A 338 2.36 -14.66 7.54
C PRO A 338 0.93 -14.69 8.04
N ILE A 339 -0.02 -14.45 7.13
CA ILE A 339 -1.46 -14.57 7.39
C ILE A 339 -1.76 -15.99 7.90
N VAL A 340 -2.45 -16.08 9.03
CA VAL A 340 -3.03 -17.36 9.50
C VAL A 340 -4.42 -17.46 8.90
N ASN A 341 -4.66 -18.46 8.05
CA ASN A 341 -5.95 -18.69 7.40
C ASN A 341 -6.96 -19.36 8.36
N ALA A 342 -7.26 -18.68 9.47
CA ALA A 342 -8.24 -19.04 10.47
C ALA A 342 -8.72 -17.77 11.21
N PRO A 343 -9.93 -17.76 11.79
CA PRO A 343 -10.48 -16.60 12.48
C PRO A 343 -9.73 -16.31 13.79
N ALA A 344 -9.37 -15.06 14.06
CA ALA A 344 -8.63 -14.73 15.28
C ALA A 344 -9.49 -14.89 16.56
N HIS A 345 -10.81 -15.00 16.43
CA HIS A 345 -11.69 -15.21 17.58
C HIS A 345 -11.72 -16.68 18.07
N GLU A 346 -10.97 -17.59 17.45
CA GLU A 346 -10.80 -18.98 17.89
C GLU A 346 -9.56 -19.15 18.79
N TYR A 347 -9.65 -19.99 19.82
CA TYR A 347 -8.56 -20.16 20.78
C TYR A 347 -7.30 -20.81 20.19
N GLU A 348 -7.45 -21.71 19.21
CA GLU A 348 -6.34 -22.36 18.49
C GLU A 348 -5.58 -21.34 17.64
N THR A 349 -6.29 -20.45 16.95
CA THR A 349 -5.70 -19.34 16.20
C THR A 349 -4.95 -18.36 17.12
N LEU A 350 -5.58 -17.90 18.20
CA LEU A 350 -4.92 -17.01 19.18
C LEU A 350 -3.70 -17.65 19.82
N TRP A 351 -3.81 -18.91 20.23
CA TRP A 351 -2.70 -19.66 20.79
C TRP A 351 -1.55 -19.73 19.78
N THR A 352 -1.81 -20.21 18.58
CA THR A 352 -0.82 -20.31 17.50
C THR A 352 -0.15 -18.96 17.20
N VAL A 353 -0.92 -17.87 17.12
CA VAL A 353 -0.39 -16.51 16.93
C VAL A 353 0.51 -16.07 18.09
N LEU A 354 0.06 -16.21 19.35
CA LEU A 354 0.87 -15.84 20.51
C LEU A 354 2.16 -16.66 20.58
N ARG A 355 2.11 -17.96 20.26
CA ARG A 355 3.30 -18.84 20.21
C ARG A 355 4.28 -18.43 19.11
N ARG A 356 3.80 -18.06 17.91
CA ARG A 356 4.62 -17.51 16.82
C ARG A 356 5.29 -16.18 17.22
N CYS A 357 4.55 -15.25 17.84
CA CYS A 357 5.10 -14.01 18.37
C CYS A 357 6.16 -14.25 19.45
N GLN A 358 5.93 -15.18 20.39
CA GLN A 358 6.93 -15.56 21.40
C GLN A 358 8.19 -16.14 20.78
N ALA A 359 8.05 -17.06 19.81
CA ALA A 359 9.19 -17.68 19.14
C ALA A 359 10.06 -16.66 18.41
N MET A 360 9.44 -15.74 17.65
CA MET A 360 10.16 -14.64 16.98
C MET A 360 10.84 -13.70 17.98
N THR A 361 10.16 -13.34 19.08
CA THR A 361 10.72 -12.48 20.13
C THR A 361 11.98 -13.11 20.74
N ALA A 362 11.88 -14.37 21.17
CA ALA A 362 12.99 -15.09 21.81
C ALA A 362 14.17 -15.31 20.87
N LEU A 363 13.90 -15.57 19.58
CA LEU A 363 14.93 -15.73 18.54
C LEU A 363 15.73 -14.44 18.25
N ARG A 364 15.22 -13.28 18.66
CA ARG A 364 15.90 -11.97 18.53
C ARG A 364 16.35 -11.38 19.86
N GLY A 365 16.55 -12.23 20.87
CA GLY A 365 17.05 -11.85 22.20
C GLY A 365 16.02 -11.19 23.12
N GLY A 366 14.79 -10.96 22.63
CA GLY A 366 13.73 -10.32 23.39
C GLY A 366 13.22 -11.20 24.54
N ILE A 367 13.06 -10.58 25.71
CA ILE A 367 12.54 -11.21 26.93
C ILE A 367 11.00 -11.20 26.91
N TYR A 368 10.39 -10.07 26.51
CA TYR A 368 8.94 -9.86 26.58
C TYR A 368 8.28 -9.73 25.21
N THR A 369 7.17 -10.44 25.01
CA THR A 369 6.35 -10.35 23.80
C THR A 369 5.14 -9.46 24.08
N VAL A 370 5.14 -8.22 23.58
CA VAL A 370 4.03 -7.28 23.80
C VAL A 370 3.03 -7.42 22.66
N VAL A 371 1.78 -7.78 22.94
CA VAL A 371 0.77 -8.04 21.89
C VAL A 371 -0.43 -7.13 22.10
N THR A 372 -0.71 -6.28 21.11
CA THR A 372 -1.84 -5.36 21.09
C THR A 372 -2.98 -5.96 20.27
N MET A 373 -4.20 -5.88 20.81
CA MET A 373 -5.41 -6.48 20.23
C MET A 373 -6.61 -5.55 20.39
N ASP A 374 -7.66 -5.73 19.60
CA ASP A 374 -8.97 -5.12 19.85
C ASP A 374 -9.59 -5.61 21.18
N GLU A 375 -10.77 -5.12 21.56
CA GLU A 375 -11.42 -5.54 22.81
C GLU A 375 -11.85 -7.02 22.80
N GLY A 376 -12.33 -7.54 21.67
CA GLY A 376 -12.79 -8.93 21.58
C GLY A 376 -11.66 -9.94 21.72
N LEU A 377 -10.59 -9.78 20.94
CA LEU A 377 -9.42 -10.63 20.94
C LEU A 377 -8.61 -10.47 22.24
N TYR A 378 -8.50 -9.25 22.79
CA TYR A 378 -7.84 -9.04 24.09
C TYR A 378 -8.50 -9.84 25.21
N ASN A 379 -9.83 -9.85 25.29
CA ASN A 379 -10.57 -10.60 26.30
C ASN A 379 -10.31 -12.12 26.19
N LYS A 380 -10.36 -12.68 24.98
CA LYS A 380 -10.03 -14.09 24.73
C LYS A 380 -8.57 -14.42 25.04
N ALA A 381 -7.65 -13.59 24.61
CA ALA A 381 -6.23 -13.75 24.89
C ALA A 381 -5.94 -13.68 26.40
N LYS A 382 -6.68 -12.85 27.18
CA LYS A 382 -6.57 -12.84 28.65
C LYS A 382 -7.09 -14.12 29.29
N MET A 383 -8.21 -14.69 28.82
CA MET A 383 -8.65 -16.01 29.27
C MET A 383 -7.58 -17.08 29.02
N LEU A 384 -6.97 -17.06 27.84
CA LEU A 384 -5.91 -17.96 27.43
C LEU A 384 -4.64 -17.78 28.29
N GLN A 385 -4.26 -16.53 28.59
CA GLN A 385 -3.16 -16.17 29.48
C GLN A 385 -3.38 -16.67 30.91
N TRP A 386 -4.62 -16.61 31.44
CA TRP A 386 -4.93 -17.14 32.76
C TRP A 386 -4.96 -18.67 32.82
N GLU A 387 -5.37 -19.36 31.74
CA GLU A 387 -5.36 -20.84 31.71
C GLU A 387 -3.97 -21.41 31.41
N LYS A 388 -3.10 -20.69 30.67
CA LYS A 388 -1.76 -21.13 30.26
C LYS A 388 -0.63 -20.25 30.80
N THR A 389 -0.77 -19.73 32.03
CA THR A 389 0.15 -18.73 32.65
C THR A 389 1.63 -19.06 32.48
N GLU A 390 2.07 -20.30 32.73
CA GLU A 390 3.50 -20.68 32.60
C GLU A 390 4.06 -20.49 31.18
N HIS A 391 3.22 -20.70 30.16
CA HIS A 391 3.61 -20.55 28.76
C HIS A 391 3.58 -19.08 28.32
N LEU A 392 2.67 -18.27 28.90
CA LEU A 392 2.41 -16.88 28.49
C LEU A 392 2.88 -15.84 29.53
N LYS A 393 3.79 -16.22 30.44
CA LYS A 393 4.28 -15.38 31.54
C LYS A 393 5.08 -14.14 31.11
N ASN A 394 5.73 -14.22 29.95
CA ASN A 394 6.45 -13.11 29.34
C ASN A 394 5.65 -12.41 28.22
N VAL A 395 4.37 -12.75 28.06
CA VAL A 395 3.48 -12.10 27.08
C VAL A 395 2.74 -10.96 27.76
N VAL A 396 2.93 -9.74 27.28
CA VAL A 396 2.20 -8.56 27.75
C VAL A 396 1.08 -8.27 26.77
N LEU A 397 -0.12 -8.79 27.07
CA LEU A 397 -1.32 -8.45 26.30
C LEU A 397 -1.77 -7.03 26.65
N VAL A 398 -2.00 -6.21 25.62
CA VAL A 398 -2.37 -4.80 25.68
C VAL A 398 -3.67 -4.57 24.92
N LEU A 399 -4.62 -3.85 25.53
CA LEU A 399 -5.85 -3.43 24.86
C LEU A 399 -5.53 -2.31 23.87
N GLY A 400 -6.06 -2.38 22.65
CA GLY A 400 -5.86 -1.38 21.61
C GLY A 400 -6.19 0.03 22.08
N GLY A 401 -5.43 1.03 21.64
CA GLY A 401 -5.54 2.40 22.14
C GLY A 401 -6.95 3.00 22.00
N PHE A 402 -7.61 2.71 20.88
CA PHE A 402 -9.00 3.12 20.62
C PHE A 402 -10.00 2.49 21.62
N HIS A 403 -9.96 1.16 21.79
CA HIS A 403 -10.82 0.45 22.76
C HIS A 403 -10.50 0.84 24.21
N THR A 404 -9.24 1.14 24.53
CA THR A 404 -8.83 1.70 25.82
C THR A 404 -9.52 3.04 26.05
N GLN A 405 -9.50 3.96 25.07
CA GLN A 405 -10.21 5.24 25.17
C GLN A 405 -11.74 5.07 25.27
N MET A 406 -12.35 4.16 24.52
CA MET A 406 -13.80 3.87 24.64
C MET A 406 -14.15 3.28 26.02
N THR A 407 -13.28 2.42 26.57
CA THR A 407 -13.44 1.87 27.92
C THR A 407 -13.38 2.98 28.98
N PHE A 408 -12.37 3.85 28.93
CA PHE A 408 -12.29 5.02 29.83
C PHE A 408 -13.47 5.97 29.66
N SER A 409 -13.90 6.24 28.42
CA SER A 409 -15.07 7.06 28.11
C SER A 409 -16.35 6.52 28.76
N LYS A 410 -16.56 5.20 28.70
CA LYS A 410 -17.68 4.52 29.36
C LYS A 410 -17.60 4.61 30.89
N VAL A 411 -16.41 4.48 31.48
CA VAL A 411 -16.21 4.64 32.94
C VAL A 411 -16.48 6.08 33.39
N ILE A 412 -16.03 7.08 32.61
CA ILE A 412 -16.31 8.51 32.86
C ILE A 412 -17.81 8.77 32.78
N GLY A 413 -18.49 8.27 31.75
CA GLY A 413 -19.93 8.43 31.59
C GLY A 413 -20.75 7.74 32.69
N GLN A 414 -20.31 6.59 33.20
CA GLN A 414 -20.88 5.95 34.40
C GLN A 414 -20.63 6.76 35.69
N PHE A 415 -19.45 7.35 35.85
CA PHE A 415 -19.15 8.22 37.01
C PHE A 415 -20.00 9.50 37.00
N LEU A 416 -20.31 10.02 35.80
CA LEU A 416 -21.15 11.20 35.60
C LEU A 416 -22.65 10.87 35.47
N GLU A 417 -23.04 9.60 35.61
CA GLU A 417 -24.44 9.20 35.60
C GLU A 417 -25.19 9.86 36.77
N SER A 418 -26.34 10.50 36.49
CA SER A 418 -27.09 11.33 37.45
C SER A 418 -26.40 12.61 37.96
N SER A 419 -25.29 13.06 37.35
CA SER A 419 -24.64 14.34 37.69
C SER A 419 -25.35 15.60 37.16
N GLY A 420 -26.39 15.43 36.33
CA GLY A 420 -27.02 16.51 35.57
C GLY A 420 -26.30 16.91 34.28
N ILE A 421 -25.11 16.35 33.99
CA ILE A 421 -24.34 16.71 32.78
C ILE A 421 -25.08 16.39 31.48
N SER A 422 -25.87 15.31 31.45
CA SER A 422 -26.69 14.94 30.30
C SER A 422 -27.78 15.98 30.05
N ASP A 423 -28.38 16.50 31.12
CA ASP A 423 -29.43 17.52 31.05
C ASP A 423 -28.83 18.83 30.54
N ILE A 424 -27.64 19.22 31.02
CA ILE A 424 -26.89 20.37 30.50
C ILE A 424 -26.65 20.25 28.99
N TRP A 425 -26.24 19.07 28.49
CA TRP A 425 -26.02 18.85 27.05
C TRP A 425 -27.29 18.91 26.20
N VAL A 426 -28.45 18.56 26.77
CA VAL A 426 -29.76 18.57 26.10
C VAL A 426 -30.37 19.97 26.12
N GLU A 427 -30.43 20.62 27.28
CA GLU A 427 -31.00 21.96 27.47
C GLU A 427 -30.15 23.06 26.80
N SER A 428 -28.87 22.81 26.52
CA SER A 428 -28.02 23.69 25.70
C SER A 428 -28.12 23.44 24.19
N GLU A 429 -29.00 22.54 23.75
CA GLU A 429 -29.22 22.13 22.35
C GLU A 429 -27.97 21.53 21.64
N ILE A 430 -26.90 21.22 22.38
CA ILE A 430 -25.65 20.66 21.84
C ILE A 430 -25.87 19.20 21.37
N PHE A 431 -26.63 18.40 22.12
CA PHE A 431 -26.96 17.02 21.78
C PHE A 431 -28.39 16.66 22.17
N GLY A 432 -29.15 16.02 21.28
CA GLY A 432 -30.45 15.45 21.63
C GLY A 432 -30.35 14.32 22.68
N GLU A 433 -31.42 14.10 23.45
CA GLU A 433 -31.49 13.19 24.61
C GLU A 433 -30.91 11.79 24.35
N THR A 434 -31.31 11.15 23.24
CA THR A 434 -30.80 9.82 22.84
C THR A 434 -29.29 9.83 22.57
N THR A 435 -28.76 10.95 22.06
CA THR A 435 -27.33 11.14 21.79
C THR A 435 -26.57 11.36 23.09
N ALA A 436 -27.08 12.19 24.01
CA ALA A 436 -26.50 12.39 25.34
C ALA A 436 -26.42 11.08 26.15
N GLY A 437 -27.50 10.28 26.15
CA GLY A 437 -27.51 8.94 26.77
C GLY A 437 -26.60 7.91 26.08
N ASN A 438 -26.26 8.07 24.80
CA ASN A 438 -25.24 7.25 24.13
C ASN A 438 -23.81 7.74 24.39
N ILE A 439 -23.62 9.05 24.63
CA ILE A 439 -22.35 9.64 25.07
C ILE A 439 -21.98 9.10 26.45
N LEU A 440 -22.90 9.13 27.43
CA LEU A 440 -22.65 8.55 28.77
C LEU A 440 -22.35 7.04 28.74
N ARG A 441 -22.81 6.32 27.71
CA ARG A 441 -22.49 4.90 27.52
C ARG A 441 -21.13 4.65 26.84
N GLY A 442 -20.40 5.70 26.48
CA GLY A 442 -19.08 5.63 25.84
C GLY A 442 -19.07 5.08 24.41
N LYS A 443 -20.24 4.89 23.78
CA LYS A 443 -20.38 4.13 22.51
C LYS A 443 -20.03 4.93 21.25
N MET A 444 -20.09 6.27 21.29
CA MET A 444 -19.91 7.12 20.11
C MET A 444 -18.65 7.97 20.27
N TRP A 445 -17.46 7.39 20.09
CA TRP A 445 -16.16 8.00 20.43
C TRP A 445 -16.04 9.48 20.02
N ASN A 446 -16.29 9.81 18.74
CA ASN A 446 -16.24 11.18 18.22
C ASN A 446 -17.13 12.16 19.03
N ARG A 447 -18.36 11.75 19.34
CA ARG A 447 -19.33 12.56 20.09
C ARG A 447 -18.97 12.65 21.57
N VAL A 448 -18.41 11.60 22.16
CA VAL A 448 -17.95 11.59 23.56
C VAL A 448 -16.77 12.54 23.76
N ILE A 449 -15.77 12.47 22.89
CA ILE A 449 -14.62 13.39 22.93
C ILE A 449 -15.07 14.84 22.74
N ARG A 450 -16.00 15.10 21.80
CA ARG A 450 -16.58 16.44 21.61
C ARG A 450 -17.33 16.93 22.85
N ALA A 451 -18.19 16.11 23.44
CA ALA A 451 -18.99 16.48 24.61
C ALA A 451 -18.12 16.85 25.82
N HIS A 452 -17.11 16.03 26.13
CA HIS A 452 -16.21 16.33 27.24
C HIS A 452 -15.31 17.54 26.97
N LYS A 453 -14.84 17.75 25.73
CA LYS A 453 -14.10 18.97 25.35
C LYS A 453 -14.96 20.23 25.53
N LEU A 454 -16.17 20.25 24.96
CA LEU A 454 -17.08 21.39 25.09
C LEU A 454 -17.48 21.67 26.54
N THR A 455 -17.68 20.62 27.34
CA THR A 455 -17.94 20.78 28.78
C THR A 455 -16.74 21.40 29.50
N TYR A 456 -15.52 20.93 29.19
CA TYR A 456 -14.30 21.45 29.81
C TYR A 456 -13.97 22.89 29.36
N GLU A 457 -14.31 23.28 28.13
CA GLU A 457 -14.17 24.65 27.63
C GLU A 457 -15.21 25.63 28.22
N ALA A 458 -16.33 25.11 28.75
CA ALA A 458 -17.42 25.90 29.35
C ALA A 458 -17.34 26.02 30.89
N LEU A 459 -16.39 25.32 31.52
CA LEU A 459 -16.12 25.31 32.97
C LEU A 459 -14.91 26.19 33.33
#